data_AF-A0A2D4P2G3-F1
#
_entry.id   AF-A0A2D4P2G3-F1
#
_cell.length_a   1.000
_cell.length_b   1.000
_cell.length_c   1.000
_cell.angle_alpha   90.00
_cell.angle_beta   90.00
_cell.angle_gamma   90.00
#
_symmetry.space_group_name_H-M   'P 1'
#
loop_
_entity.id
_entity.type
_entity.pdbx_description
1 polymer ?
#
loop_
_entity_poly.entity_id
_entity_poly.type
_entity_poly.pdbx_seq_one_letter_code
_entity_poly.pdbx_strand_id
1 'polypeptide(L)'
;AKPHKCPHCSKSFANASYLAQHLRIHLGVKPYHCSYCEKSFRQLSHLQQHTRIHTGDRPYKCPHAGCEKAFTQLSNLQVRGGQGGAAGDKHGKSRPQLGLGRSPREAF
;
A
#
# COMPACT_ATOMS: atom_id res chain seq x y z
N ALA A 1 9.82 2.88 25.76
CA ALA A 1 10.39 4.06 25.07
C ALA A 1 10.46 3.80 23.56
N LYS A 2 10.55 4.83 22.72
CA LYS A 2 10.77 4.70 21.27
C LYS A 2 12.14 5.29 20.92
N PRO A 3 13.23 4.53 21.04
CA PRO A 3 14.57 5.09 20.93
C PRO A 3 14.95 5.50 19.50
N HIS A 4 14.28 4.94 18.49
CA HIS A 4 14.64 5.16 17.08
C HIS A 4 13.86 6.34 16.50
N LYS A 5 14.43 7.54 16.57
CA LYS A 5 13.83 8.77 16.03
C LYS A 5 14.10 8.91 14.54
N CYS A 6 13.11 9.41 13.80
CA CYS A 6 13.30 9.78 12.40
C CYS A 6 14.08 11.11 12.32
N PRO A 7 15.11 11.22 11.46
CA PRO A 7 15.85 12.47 11.27
C PRO A 7 15.07 13.50 10.43
N HIS A 8 14.06 13.09 9.68
CA HIS A 8 13.32 13.96 8.77
C HIS A 8 11.92 14.36 9.29
N CYS A 9 11.47 13.81 10.42
CA CYS A 9 10.22 14.18 11.05
C CYS A 9 10.19 13.78 12.53
N SER A 10 9.20 14.27 13.29
CA SER A 10 9.07 14.02 14.74
C SER A 10 8.66 12.59 15.12
N LYS A 11 8.59 11.65 14.17
CA LYS A 11 8.17 10.27 14.45
C LYS A 11 9.30 9.47 15.09
N SER A 12 8.92 8.63 16.07
CA SER A 12 9.83 7.72 16.76
C SER A 12 9.29 6.30 16.73
N PHE A 13 10.17 5.32 16.60
CA PHE A 13 9.85 3.91 16.42
C PHE A 13 10.43 3.05 17.55
N ALA A 14 9.78 1.91 17.80
CA ALA A 14 10.17 0.98 18.84
C ALA A 14 11.43 0.18 18.47
N ASN A 15 11.71 -0.02 17.18
CA ASN A 15 12.89 -0.72 16.70
C ASN A 15 13.46 -0.06 15.43
N ALA A 16 14.71 -0.39 15.11
CA ALA A 16 15.42 0.14 13.95
C ALA A 16 14.78 -0.31 12.63
N SER A 17 14.22 -1.52 12.56
CA SER A 17 13.58 -2.06 11.35
C SER A 17 12.37 -1.23 10.91
N TYR A 18 11.52 -0.79 11.85
CA TYR A 18 10.40 0.10 11.56
C TYR A 18 10.86 1.50 11.17
N LEU A 19 11.94 2.01 11.77
CA LEU A 19 12.54 3.27 11.33
C LEU A 19 13.07 3.16 9.89
N ALA A 20 13.81 2.10 9.57
CA ALA A 20 14.33 1.87 8.22
C ALA A 20 13.20 1.74 7.18
N GLN A 21 12.12 1.03 7.52
CA GLN A 21 10.94 0.96 6.67
C GLN A 21 10.28 2.34 6.49
N HIS A 22 10.17 3.13 7.56
CA HIS A 22 9.61 4.47 7.52
C HIS A 22 10.44 5.42 6.66
N LEU A 23 11.77 5.34 6.69
CA LEU A 23 12.67 6.19 5.89
C LEU A 23 12.42 6.05 4.38
N ARG A 24 11.90 4.91 3.91
CA ARG A 24 11.48 4.74 2.50
C ARG A 24 10.40 5.74 2.07
N ILE A 25 9.66 6.32 3.02
CA ILE A 25 8.69 7.38 2.73
C ILE A 25 9.40 8.66 2.32
N HIS A 26 10.44 9.05 3.06
CA HIS A 26 11.23 10.25 2.78
C HIS A 26 12.06 10.11 1.51
N LEU A 27 12.65 8.93 1.29
CA LEU A 27 13.44 8.65 0.08
C LEU A 27 12.59 8.39 -1.16
N GLY A 28 11.27 8.27 -1.02
CA GLY A 28 10.37 7.93 -2.13
C GLY A 28 10.56 6.50 -2.69
N VAL A 29 11.44 5.69 -2.12
CA VAL A 29 11.77 4.34 -2.60
C VAL A 29 10.59 3.38 -2.41
N LYS A 30 10.24 2.67 -3.49
CA LYS A 30 9.16 1.67 -3.54
C LYS A 30 9.71 0.38 -4.16
N PRO A 31 10.34 -0.50 -3.36
CA PRO A 31 11.09 -1.64 -3.88
C PRO A 31 10.20 -2.79 -4.36
N TYR A 32 8.89 -2.74 -4.09
CA TYR A 32 7.96 -3.82 -4.42
C TYR A 32 7.09 -3.41 -5.60
N HIS A 33 7.30 -4.04 -6.76
CA HIS A 33 6.61 -3.74 -8.00
C HIS A 33 5.49 -4.75 -8.26
N CYS A 34 4.36 -4.29 -8.77
CA CYS A 34 3.30 -5.17 -9.24
C CYS A 34 3.66 -5.76 -10.60
N SER A 35 3.45 -7.06 -10.78
CA SER A 35 3.68 -7.74 -12.05
C SER A 35 2.56 -7.50 -13.07
N TYR A 36 1.38 -7.07 -12.62
CA TYR A 36 0.20 -6.86 -13.46
C TYR A 36 0.01 -5.40 -13.90
N CYS A 37 0.68 -4.44 -13.24
CA CYS A 37 0.59 -3.02 -13.57
C CYS A 37 1.80 -2.24 -13.05
N GLU A 38 1.98 -0.98 -13.48
CA GLU A 38 3.12 -0.13 -13.13
C GLU A 38 3.13 0.38 -11.67
N LYS A 39 2.24 -0.13 -10.82
CA LYS A 39 2.16 0.31 -9.42
C LYS A 39 3.27 -0.31 -8.59
N SER A 40 3.87 0.53 -7.74
CA SER A 40 4.95 0.14 -6.82
C SER A 40 4.64 0.55 -5.39
N PHE A 41 5.10 -0.26 -4.42
CA PHE A 41 4.76 -0.18 -3.00
C PHE A 41 6.02 -0.16 -2.12
N ARG A 42 5.89 0.42 -0.92
CA ARG A 42 6.98 0.50 0.08
C ARG A 42 7.10 -0.75 0.96
N GLN A 43 6.06 -1.57 0.98
CA GLN A 43 5.91 -2.76 1.81
C GLN A 43 5.35 -3.92 0.99
N LEU A 44 5.83 -5.14 1.26
CA LEU A 44 5.40 -6.35 0.57
C LEU A 44 3.94 -6.69 0.85
N SER A 45 3.47 -6.52 2.09
CA SER A 45 2.08 -6.75 2.48
C SER A 45 1.09 -5.92 1.66
N HIS A 46 1.43 -4.66 1.38
CA HIS A 46 0.61 -3.79 0.53
C HIS A 46 0.61 -4.24 -0.93
N LEU A 47 1.74 -4.74 -1.45
CA LEU A 47 1.78 -5.32 -2.78
C LEU A 47 0.90 -6.58 -2.84
N GLN A 48 1.01 -7.50 -1.88
CA GLN A 48 0.20 -8.72 -1.84
C GLN A 48 -1.30 -8.42 -1.72
N GLN A 49 -1.67 -7.44 -0.91
CA GLN A 49 -3.05 -6.98 -0.84
C GLN A 49 -3.50 -6.38 -2.18
N HIS A 50 -2.64 -5.59 -2.82
CA HIS A 50 -2.91 -5.02 -4.14
C HIS A 50 -3.09 -6.10 -5.21
N THR A 51 -2.28 -7.17 -5.23
CA THR A 51 -2.39 -8.21 -6.26
C THR A 51 -3.74 -8.92 -6.25
N ARG A 52 -4.45 -8.94 -5.10
CA ARG A 52 -5.81 -9.49 -5.00
C ARG A 52 -6.82 -8.80 -5.92
N ILE A 53 -6.58 -7.55 -6.31
CA ILE A 53 -7.48 -6.87 -7.26
C ILE A 53 -7.34 -7.44 -8.68
N HIS A 54 -6.16 -7.97 -9.02
CA HIS A 54 -5.88 -8.55 -10.33
C HIS A 54 -6.33 -10.01 -10.39
N THR A 55 -6.09 -10.76 -9.31
CA THR A 55 -6.48 -12.17 -9.23
C THR A 55 -7.95 -12.37 -8.84
N GLY A 56 -8.62 -11.34 -8.34
CA GLY A 56 -9.97 -11.44 -7.78
C GLY A 56 -10.04 -12.18 -6.44
N ASP A 57 -8.89 -12.42 -5.79
CA ASP A 57 -8.80 -13.15 -4.52
C ASP A 57 -9.54 -12.41 -3.39
N ARG A 58 -10.53 -13.06 -2.77
CA ARG A 58 -11.37 -12.50 -1.72
C ARG A 58 -11.41 -13.44 -0.51
N PRO A 59 -10.33 -13.47 0.30
CA PRO A 59 -10.19 -14.45 1.37
C PRO A 59 -11.11 -14.19 2.56
N TYR A 60 -11.64 -12.96 2.70
CA TYR A 60 -12.47 -12.58 3.84
C TYR A 60 -13.94 -12.75 3.49
N LYS A 61 -14.54 -13.86 3.92
CA LYS A 61 -15.97 -14.14 3.73
C LYS A 61 -16.80 -13.55 4.86
N CYS A 62 -18.01 -13.15 4.53
CA CYS A 62 -19.02 -12.72 5.50
C CYS A 62 -19.35 -13.88 6.46
N PRO A 63 -19.27 -13.68 7.79
CA PRO A 63 -19.53 -14.75 8.75
C PRO A 63 -21.02 -15.02 8.99
N HIS A 64 -21.93 -14.19 8.43
CA HIS A 64 -23.36 -14.32 8.64
C HIS A 64 -24.00 -15.32 7.67
N ALA A 65 -24.91 -16.15 8.18
CA ALA A 65 -25.67 -17.10 7.36
C ALA A 65 -26.52 -16.34 6.31
N GLY A 66 -26.49 -16.79 5.05
CA GLY A 66 -27.16 -16.12 3.93
C GLY A 66 -26.41 -14.91 3.35
N CYS A 67 -25.19 -14.63 3.81
CA CYS A 67 -24.36 -13.54 3.28
C CYS A 67 -23.25 -14.08 2.38
N GLU A 68 -23.41 -13.97 1.07
CA GLU A 68 -22.43 -14.46 0.07
C GLU A 68 -21.30 -13.47 -0.24
N LYS A 69 -21.17 -12.39 0.56
CA LYS A 69 -20.18 -11.34 0.32
C LYS A 69 -18.80 -11.82 0.73
N ALA A 70 -17.81 -11.56 -0.13
CA ALA A 70 -16.40 -11.78 0.14
C ALA A 70 -15.59 -10.53 -0.21
N PHE A 71 -14.53 -10.28 0.55
CA PHE A 71 -13.74 -9.05 0.50
C PHE A 71 -12.25 -9.34 0.34
N THR A 72 -11.53 -8.41 -0.27
CA THR A 72 -10.07 -8.45 -0.45
C THR A 72 -9.30 -8.03 0.81
N GLN A 73 -9.96 -7.31 1.74
CA GLN A 73 -9.39 -6.81 2.99
C GLN A 73 -10.33 -7.05 4.18
N LEU A 74 -9.76 -7.32 5.36
CA LEU A 74 -10.53 -7.56 6.59
C LEU A 74 -11.25 -6.30 7.08
N SER A 75 -10.67 -5.11 6.92
CA SER A 75 -11.31 -3.84 7.30
C SER A 75 -12.61 -3.57 6.54
N ASN A 76 -12.80 -4.21 5.38
CA ASN A 76 -14.00 -4.07 4.55
C ASN A 76 -15.12 -5.04 4.99
N LEU A 77 -14.83 -5.94 5.92
CA LEU A 77 -15.82 -6.81 6.57
C LEU A 77 -16.60 -6.00 7.61
N GLN A 78 -17.42 -5.04 7.17
CA GLN A 78 -18.32 -4.30 8.06
C GLN A 78 -19.50 -5.19 8.45
N VAL A 79 -19.45 -5.72 9.67
CA VAL A 79 -20.59 -6.38 10.31
C VAL A 79 -21.38 -5.30 11.05
N ARG A 80 -22.28 -4.62 10.36
CA ARG A 80 -23.52 -4.07 10.93
C ARG A 80 -24.38 -3.46 9.82
N GLY A 81 -25.67 -3.82 9.86
CA GLY A 81 -26.64 -3.61 8.79
C GLY A 81 -26.72 -2.17 8.29
N GLY A 82 -26.93 -2.05 6.97
CA GLY A 82 -27.29 -0.78 6.34
C GLY A 82 -26.49 -0.47 5.09
N GLN A 83 -27.09 -0.84 3.95
CA GLN A 83 -26.96 -0.24 2.62
C GLN A 83 -25.62 -0.35 1.89
N GLY A 84 -25.74 -0.78 0.63
CA GLY A 84 -24.63 -1.06 -0.26
C GLY A 84 -23.94 0.21 -0.74
N GLY A 85 -22.61 0.12 -0.82
CA GLY A 85 -21.80 0.94 -1.69
C GLY A 85 -20.87 0.01 -2.45
N ALA A 86 -20.90 0.06 -3.78
CA ALA A 86 -19.89 -0.58 -4.61
C ALA A 86 -18.52 -0.05 -4.18
N ALA A 87 -17.71 -0.90 -3.53
CA ALA A 87 -16.37 -0.55 -3.10
C ALA A 87 -15.44 -0.50 -4.32
N GLY A 88 -15.52 0.60 -5.07
CA GLY A 88 -14.45 1.04 -5.93
C GLY A 88 -13.28 1.45 -5.04
N ASP A 89 -12.35 0.53 -4.82
CA ASP A 89 -11.12 0.72 -4.06
C ASP A 89 -10.21 1.73 -4.79
N LYS A 90 -10.51 3.03 -4.64
CA LYS A 90 -9.69 4.13 -5.16
C LYS A 90 -8.56 4.48 -4.18
N HIS A 91 -7.84 3.50 -3.64
CA HIS A 91 -6.54 3.78 -3.03
C HIS A 91 -5.43 3.70 -4.07
N GLY A 92 -5.32 4.78 -4.83
CA GLY A 92 -4.31 4.90 -5.86
C GLY A 92 -4.32 6.25 -6.58
N LYS A 93 -4.53 7.37 -5.89
CA LYS A 93 -4.11 8.67 -6.43
C LYS A 93 -2.58 8.75 -6.38
N SER A 94 -1.93 8.00 -7.26
CA SER A 94 -0.56 8.30 -7.66
C SER A 94 -0.67 9.48 -8.62
N ARG A 95 -0.40 10.68 -8.10
CA ARG A 95 -0.21 11.89 -8.91
C ARG A 95 0.78 11.56 -10.04
N PRO A 96 0.50 11.90 -11.32
CA PRO A 96 1.48 11.72 -12.38
C PRO A 96 2.65 12.67 -12.06
N GLN A 97 3.84 12.12 -11.83
CA GLN A 97 5.05 12.95 -11.82
C GLN A 97 5.39 13.19 -13.30
N LEU A 98 5.08 14.41 -13.74
CA LEU A 98 5.62 14.99 -14.96
C LEU A 98 7.13 14.75 -15.00
N GLY A 99 7.59 14.23 -16.13
CA GLY A 99 8.99 13.96 -16.38
C GLY A 99 9.82 15.22 -16.22
N LEU A 100 10.84 15.13 -15.37
CA LEU A 100 11.99 16.02 -15.42
C LEU A 100 13.15 15.22 -16.04
N GLY A 101 13.49 15.58 -17.28
CA GLY A 101 14.87 15.47 -17.77
C GLY A 101 15.81 16.23 -16.83
N ARG A 102 17.12 16.04 -16.80
CA ARG A 102 18.15 15.67 -17.78
C ARG A 102 19.31 15.02 -16.98
N SER A 103 20.34 14.40 -17.55
CA SER A 103 21.54 15.12 -18.03
C SER A 103 22.62 14.16 -18.58
N PRO A 104 23.63 14.69 -19.30
CA PRO A 104 24.42 13.99 -20.28
C PRO A 104 25.51 13.13 -19.64
N ARG A 105 25.88 12.05 -20.32
CA ARG A 105 27.12 11.34 -20.03
C ARG A 105 28.24 12.03 -20.80
N GLU A 106 29.10 12.68 -20.03
CA GLU A 106 30.48 12.99 -20.38
C GLU A 106 31.16 11.71 -20.92
N ALA A 107 31.74 11.80 -22.11
CA ALA A 107 32.67 10.82 -22.64
C ALA A 107 34.04 11.51 -22.74
N PHE A 108 35.05 10.84 -22.22
CA PHE A 108 36.47 11.18 -22.31
C PHE A 108 36.93 11.35 -23.75
#